data_AF-A0A923QC06-F1
#
_entry.id   AF-A0A923QC06-F1
#
_cell.length_a   1.000
_cell.length_b   1.000
_cell.length_c   1.000
_cell.angle_alpha   90.00
_cell.angle_beta   90.00
_cell.angle_gamma   90.00
#
_symmetry.space_group_name_H-M   'P 1'
#
loop_
_entity.id
_entity.type
_entity.pdbx_description
1 polymer ?
#
loop_
_entity_poly.entity_id
_entity_poly.type
_entity_poly.pdbx_seq_one_letter_code
_entity_poly.pdbx_strand_id
1 'polypeptide(L)'
;EVLHRRELAAETDPQRRAELVLRLSAAHEATTGGLGAALRCGAVDEVVEPRDTRRRLVEVLASLSGSDTGVALRGVHRNPPL
;
A
#
# COMPACT_ATOMS: atom_id res chain seq x y z
N GLU A 1 -11.07 11.27 9.32
CA GLU A 1 -12.26 11.60 10.16
C GLU A 1 -13.16 10.43 10.56
N VAL A 2 -13.21 9.31 9.82
CA VAL A 2 -14.13 8.20 10.14
C VAL A 2 -13.82 7.54 11.49
N LEU A 3 -12.54 7.29 11.80
CA LEU A 3 -12.11 6.62 13.03
C LEU A 3 -12.39 7.43 14.31
N HIS A 4 -12.24 8.75 14.23
CA HIS A 4 -12.35 9.67 15.37
C HIS A 4 -13.59 10.57 15.30
N ARG A 5 -14.65 10.13 14.59
CA ARG A 5 -15.83 10.96 14.32
C ARG A 5 -16.49 11.49 15.60
N ARG A 6 -16.59 10.67 16.66
CA ARG A 6 -17.20 11.07 17.94
C ARG A 6 -16.33 12.07 18.71
N GLU A 7 -15.02 11.86 18.71
CA GLU A 7 -14.03 12.73 19.36
C GLU A 7 -13.99 14.11 18.69
N LEU A 8 -14.00 14.15 17.36
CA LEU A 8 -14.04 15.39 16.57
C LEU A 8 -15.37 16.15 16.73
N ALA A 9 -16.48 15.43 16.88
CA ALA A 9 -17.80 16.04 17.10
C ALA A 9 -17.97 16.62 18.51
N ALA A 10 -17.21 16.15 19.49
CA ALA A 10 -17.21 16.68 20.85
C ALA A 10 -16.43 18.01 20.98
N GLU A 11 -15.56 18.33 20.01
CA GLU A 11 -14.85 19.62 19.96
C GLU A 11 -15.66 20.65 19.18
N THR A 12 -16.16 21.65 19.90
CA THR A 12 -17.02 22.72 19.38
C THR A 12 -16.22 23.92 18.88
N ASP A 13 -14.98 24.09 19.36
CA ASP A 13 -14.08 25.16 18.91
C ASP A 13 -13.48 24.79 17.53
N PRO A 14 -13.72 25.58 16.48
CA PRO A 14 -13.23 25.30 15.13
C PRO A 14 -11.70 25.22 15.04
N GLN A 15 -10.97 26.06 15.78
CA GLN A 15 -9.50 26.05 15.75
C GLN A 15 -8.94 24.79 16.41
N ARG A 16 -9.43 24.46 17.61
CA ARG A 16 -9.00 23.25 18.32
C ARG A 16 -9.38 21.98 17.58
N ARG A 17 -10.54 21.98 16.92
CA ARG A 17 -10.96 20.87 16.08
C ARG A 17 -10.01 20.65 14.90
N ALA A 18 -9.56 21.71 14.23
CA ALA A 18 -8.60 21.60 13.14
C ALA A 18 -7.24 21.05 13.62
N GLU A 19 -6.74 21.51 14.77
CA GLU A 19 -5.53 20.99 15.39
C GLU A 19 -5.67 19.51 15.78
N LEU A 20 -6.84 19.13 16.31
CA LEU A 20 -7.16 17.76 16.68
C LEU A 20 -7.18 16.84 15.44
N VAL A 21 -7.78 17.28 14.32
CA VAL A 21 -7.77 16.54 13.05
C VAL A 21 -6.34 16.32 12.56
N LEU A 22 -5.50 17.35 12.57
CA LEU A 22 -4.09 17.23 12.16
C LEU A 22 -3.34 16.20 13.00
N ARG A 23 -3.47 16.29 14.33
CA ARG A 23 -2.82 15.36 15.26
C ARG A 23 -3.26 13.92 15.06
N LEU A 24 -4.57 13.68 14.94
CA LEU A 24 -5.13 12.34 14.76
C LEU A 24 -4.78 11.76 13.39
N SER A 25 -4.71 12.60 12.35
CA SER A 25 -4.31 12.17 11.01
C SER A 25 -2.83 11.77 10.97
N ALA A 26 -1.95 12.56 11.59
CA ALA A 26 -0.53 12.23 11.71
C ALA A 26 -0.31 10.91 12.49
N ALA A 27 -1.05 10.70 13.59
CA ALA A 27 -1.00 9.45 14.35
C ALA A 27 -1.50 8.25 13.52
N HIS A 28 -2.55 8.45 12.71
CA HIS A 28 -3.09 7.42 11.83
C HIS A 28 -2.12 7.06 10.71
N GLU A 29 -1.51 8.05 10.06
CA GLU A 29 -0.47 7.85 9.04
C GLU A 29 0.72 7.08 9.59
N ALA A 30 1.17 7.39 10.81
CA ALA A 30 2.27 6.68 11.45
C ALA A 30 1.96 5.20 11.77
N THR A 31 0.70 4.89 12.08
CA THR A 31 0.35 3.57 12.67
C THR A 31 -0.24 2.60 11.65
N THR A 32 -1.07 3.11 10.75
CA THR A 32 -2.07 2.30 10.03
C THR A 32 -1.77 2.16 8.55
N GLY A 33 -0.81 2.93 8.04
CA GLY A 33 -0.46 2.97 6.63
C GLY A 33 1.04 2.95 6.39
N GLY A 34 1.39 2.96 5.12
CA GLY A 34 2.76 3.15 4.66
C GLY A 34 3.52 1.86 4.36
N LEU A 35 4.72 2.08 3.85
CA LEU A 35 5.59 1.05 3.28
C LEU A 35 5.93 -0.05 4.29
N GLY A 36 6.11 0.30 5.57
CA GLY A 36 6.39 -0.67 6.64
C GLY A 36 5.25 -1.67 6.87
N ALA A 37 3.99 -1.24 6.79
CA ALA A 37 2.85 -2.14 6.90
C ALA A 37 2.74 -3.06 5.66
N ALA A 38 2.97 -2.50 4.47
CA ALA A 38 2.96 -3.23 3.22
C ALA A 38 4.04 -4.33 3.15
N LEU A 39 5.23 -4.06 3.69
CA LEU A 39 6.29 -5.06 3.86
C LEU A 39 5.85 -6.19 4.80
N ARG A 40 5.27 -5.86 5.97
CA ARG A 40 4.87 -6.87 6.97
C ARG A 40 3.79 -7.82 6.46
N CYS A 41 2.84 -7.33 5.66
CA CYS A 41 1.78 -8.18 5.10
C CYS A 41 2.18 -8.88 3.79
N GLY A 42 3.40 -8.65 3.29
CA GLY A 42 3.88 -9.24 2.04
C GLY A 42 3.25 -8.65 0.78
N ALA A 43 2.56 -7.50 0.89
CA ALA A 43 2.08 -6.78 -0.29
C ALA A 43 3.22 -6.09 -1.06
N VAL A 44 4.33 -5.82 -0.36
CA VAL A 44 5.59 -5.35 -0.95
C VAL A 44 6.68 -6.31 -0.52
N ASP A 45 7.42 -6.86 -1.47
CA ASP A 45 8.50 -7.82 -1.17
C ASP A 45 9.71 -7.13 -0.54
N GLU A 46 10.07 -5.93 -1.03
CA GLU A 46 11.23 -5.20 -0.55
C GLU A 46 11.17 -3.70 -0.89
N VAL A 47 12.01 -2.91 -0.22
CA VAL A 47 12.25 -1.50 -0.53
C VAL A 47 13.64 -1.37 -1.13
N VAL A 48 13.72 -0.80 -2.33
CA VAL A 48 14.98 -0.59 -3.04
C VAL A 48 15.31 0.89 -3.15
N GLU A 49 16.61 1.20 -3.16
CA GLU A 49 17.08 2.53 -3.54
C GLU A 49 16.75 2.81 -5.02
N PRO A 50 16.36 4.05 -5.38
CA PRO A 50 15.95 4.35 -6.76
C PRO A 50 17.00 3.96 -7.82
N ARG A 51 18.29 4.11 -7.50
CA ARG A 51 19.42 3.74 -8.38
C ARG A 51 19.52 2.22 -8.64
N ASP A 52 19.00 1.40 -7.73
CA ASP A 52 19.06 -0.06 -7.80
C ASP A 52 17.89 -0.67 -8.58
N THR A 53 16.85 0.12 -8.87
CA THR A 53 15.62 -0.33 -9.56
C THR A 53 15.91 -1.15 -10.82
N ARG A 54 16.76 -0.65 -11.72
CA ARG A 54 17.06 -1.34 -12.98
C ARG A 54 17.74 -2.68 -12.75
N ARG A 55 18.73 -2.71 -11.85
CA ARG A 55 19.47 -3.94 -11.50
C ARG A 55 18.50 -4.97 -10.95
N ARG A 56 17.63 -4.56 -10.02
CA ARG A 56 16.70 -5.48 -9.36
C ARG A 56 15.67 -6.08 -10.32
N LEU A 57 15.13 -5.27 -11.24
CA LEU A 57 14.23 -5.75 -12.28
C LEU A 57 14.88 -6.83 -13.16
N VAL A 58 16.12 -6.62 -13.58
CA VAL A 58 16.85 -7.59 -14.42
C VAL A 58 17.06 -8.91 -13.68
N GLU A 59 17.49 -8.86 -12.41
CA GLU A 59 17.67 -10.04 -11.56
C GLU A 59 16.36 -10.83 -11.40
N VAL A 60 15.25 -10.15 -11.11
CA VAL A 60 13.94 -10.79 -10.93
C VAL A 60 13.47 -11.43 -12.23
N LEU A 61 13.50 -10.71 -13.36
CA LEU A 61 13.06 -11.25 -14.65
C LEU A 61 13.89 -12.47 -15.11
N ALA A 62 15.21 -12.43 -14.87
CA ALA A 62 16.08 -13.57 -15.16
C ALA A 62 15.69 -14.79 -14.31
N SER A 63 15.36 -14.60 -13.02
CA SER A 63 14.91 -15.69 -12.14
C SER A 63 13.56 -16.28 -12.53
N LEU A 64 12.67 -15.49 -13.14
CA LEU A 64 11.35 -15.92 -13.57
C LEU A 64 11.35 -16.66 -14.92
N SER A 65 12.42 -16.56 -15.70
CA SER A 65 12.50 -17.12 -17.06
C SER A 65 12.46 -18.66 -17.13
N GLY A 66 12.56 -19.35 -15.98
CA GLY A 66 12.36 -20.80 -15.85
C GLY A 66 11.15 -21.21 -15.01
N SER A 67 10.34 -20.24 -14.57
CA SER A 67 9.16 -20.51 -13.73
C SER A 67 7.96 -20.85 -14.61
N ASP A 68 7.34 -22.00 -14.37
CA ASP A 68 6.14 -22.52 -15.06
C ASP A 68 4.87 -21.77 -14.60
N THR A 69 4.97 -20.44 -14.53
CA THR A 69 4.00 -19.57 -13.90
C THR A 69 2.81 -19.36 -14.84
N GLY A 70 1.90 -20.34 -14.89
CA GLY A 70 0.52 -20.16 -15.31
C GLY A 70 0.31 -19.38 -16.61
N VAL A 71 1.19 -19.54 -17.59
CA VAL A 71 0.99 -18.94 -18.91
C VAL A 71 -0.29 -19.52 -19.47
N ALA A 72 -1.31 -18.67 -19.64
CA ALA A 72 -2.57 -19.09 -20.21
C ALA A 72 -2.29 -19.72 -21.57
N LEU A 73 -2.53 -21.03 -21.67
CA LEU A 73 -2.40 -21.76 -22.91
C LEU A 73 -3.27 -21.07 -23.97
N ARG A 74 -2.76 -20.93 -25.20
CA ARG A 74 -3.56 -20.39 -26.30
C ARG A 74 -4.89 -21.14 -26.39
N GLY A 75 -5.99 -20.38 -26.49
CA GLY A 75 -7.34 -20.94 -26.54
C GLY A 75 -8.05 -21.07 -25.19
N VAL A 76 -7.35 -20.87 -24.06
CA VAL A 76 -7.99 -20.78 -22.74
C VAL A 76 -8.42 -19.32 -22.49
N HIS A 77 -9.69 -19.03 -22.72
CA HIS A 77 -10.28 -17.74 -22.34
C HIS A 77 -10.96 -17.84 -20.98
N ARG A 78 -10.83 -16.79 -20.17
CA ARG A 78 -11.69 -16.58 -18.99
C ARG A 78 -12.81 -15.59 -19.31
N ASN A 79 -13.81 -15.54 -18.44
CA ASN A 79 -14.93 -14.60 -18.55
C ASN A 79 -14.77 -13.48 -17.51
N PRO A 80 -14.03 -12.38 -17.81
CA PRO A 80 -13.95 -11.24 -16.90
C PRO A 80 -15.32 -10.55 -16.78
N PRO A 81 -15.59 -9.83 -15.67
CA PRO A 81 -16.82 -9.05 -15.53
C PRO A 81 -16.96 -8.03 -16.66
N LEU A 82 -18.18 -7.92 -17.20
CA LEU A 82 -18.57 -6.99 -18.27
C LEU A 82 -18.86 -5.59 -17.73
#